data_AF-A0A6B0V1R3-F1
#
_entry.id   AF-A0A6B0V1R3-F1
#
_cell.length_a   1.000
_cell.length_b   1.000
_cell.length_c   1.000
_cell.angle_alpha   90.00
_cell.angle_beta   90.00
_cell.angle_gamma   90.00
#
_symmetry.space_group_name_H-M   'P 1'
#
loop_
_entity.id
_entity.type
_entity.pdbx_description
1 polymer ?
#
loop_
_entity_poly.entity_id
_entity_poly.type
_entity_poly.pdbx_seq_one_letter_code
_entity_poly.pdbx_strand_id
1 'polypeptide(L)'
;MQAAGEPPSAITAVTVKLPPFWPADPGLWFAHIESLFATRNISRQETKFHYVISALQPSEAGEVRDIIMNPPATDPYDKIKEELIKRTTASEQRRLQQLLTTEELGDRKPSQLLRSMRQLLGDRAASFDDTILRELFLQRIPSNARMILATSSDSSLDCLAELADKILDIAVPSVATTALVPVSTRTSEVQQL
;
A
#
# COMPACT_ATOMS: atom_id res chain seq x y z
N MET A 1 -56.52 26.68 36.28
CA MET A 1 -56.43 26.27 34.86
C MET A 1 -54.98 25.95 34.57
N GLN A 2 -54.77 24.76 34.03
CA GLN A 2 -53.50 24.09 33.74
C GLN A 2 -52.87 24.61 32.45
N ALA A 3 -51.55 24.73 32.40
CA ALA A 3 -50.69 24.31 31.28
C ALA A 3 -49.22 24.59 31.64
N ALA A 4 -48.59 23.64 32.34
CA ALA A 4 -47.14 23.59 32.47
C ALA A 4 -46.57 23.10 31.14
N GLY A 5 -45.66 23.87 30.56
CA GLY A 5 -44.92 23.45 29.36
C GLY A 5 -44.05 22.23 29.68
N GLU A 6 -44.29 21.14 28.97
CA GLU A 6 -43.35 20.02 28.90
C GLU A 6 -42.02 20.51 28.32
N PRO A 7 -40.87 20.28 28.99
CA PRO A 7 -39.59 20.43 28.34
C PRO A 7 -39.45 19.33 27.28
N PRO A 8 -38.91 19.63 26.09
CA PRO A 8 -38.60 18.61 25.10
C PRO A 8 -37.60 17.63 25.71
N SER A 9 -37.99 16.35 25.73
CA SER A 9 -37.16 15.24 26.16
C SER A 9 -35.80 15.32 25.48
N ALA A 10 -34.77 15.69 26.25
CA ALA A 10 -33.40 15.74 25.77
C ALA A 10 -33.00 14.33 25.35
N ILE A 11 -32.86 14.12 24.04
CA ILE A 11 -32.33 12.88 23.49
C ILE A 11 -30.87 12.85 23.94
N THR A 12 -30.58 12.05 24.96
CA THR A 12 -29.23 11.80 25.43
C THR A 12 -28.47 11.18 24.26
N ALA A 13 -27.69 12.00 23.55
CA ALA A 13 -26.85 11.54 22.47
C ALA A 13 -25.83 10.57 23.09
N VAL A 14 -26.07 9.27 22.94
CA VAL A 14 -25.13 8.23 23.36
C VAL A 14 -23.92 8.37 22.44
N THR A 15 -22.88 9.08 22.89
CA THR A 15 -21.66 9.29 22.10
C THR A 15 -20.91 7.97 21.98
N VAL A 16 -21.16 7.23 20.91
CA VAL A 16 -20.42 6.00 20.60
C VAL A 16 -19.13 6.41 19.90
N LYS A 17 -18.00 6.23 20.57
CA LYS A 17 -16.70 6.30 19.92
C LYS A 17 -16.47 4.96 19.23
N LEU A 18 -16.50 4.96 17.90
CA LEU A 18 -16.10 3.81 17.10
C LEU A 18 -14.58 3.74 16.99
N PRO A 19 -14.00 2.53 16.92
CA PRO A 19 -12.60 2.39 16.56
C PRO A 19 -12.37 2.87 15.12
N PRO A 20 -11.14 3.29 14.78
CA PRO A 20 -10.79 3.59 13.40
C PRO A 20 -11.07 2.38 12.51
N PHE A 21 -11.48 2.64 11.26
CA PHE A 21 -11.71 1.60 10.28
C PHE A 21 -10.48 0.70 10.11
N TRP A 22 -10.69 -0.63 9.99
CA TRP A 22 -9.61 -1.59 9.75
C TRP A 22 -9.56 -1.96 8.28
N PRO A 23 -8.73 -1.27 7.50
CA PRO A 23 -8.63 -1.54 6.08
C PRO A 23 -8.14 -2.94 5.70
N ALA A 24 -7.33 -3.56 6.56
CA ALA A 24 -6.75 -4.88 6.35
C ALA A 24 -7.78 -6.01 6.57
N ASP A 25 -8.79 -5.76 7.41
CA ASP A 25 -9.89 -6.68 7.62
C ASP A 25 -11.20 -5.91 7.89
N PRO A 26 -11.84 -5.40 6.82
CA PRO A 26 -13.07 -4.64 6.95
C PRO A 26 -14.21 -5.50 7.51
N GLY A 27 -14.20 -6.81 7.23
CA GLY A 27 -15.21 -7.75 7.74
C GLY A 27 -15.17 -7.87 9.27
N LEU A 28 -13.98 -8.04 9.84
CA LEU A 28 -13.79 -8.10 11.28
C LEU A 28 -14.15 -6.78 11.97
N TRP A 29 -13.81 -5.64 11.35
CA TRP A 29 -14.20 -4.33 11.87
C TRP A 29 -15.71 -4.17 11.92
N PHE A 30 -16.43 -4.56 10.86
CA PHE A 30 -17.90 -4.53 10.85
C PHE A 30 -18.49 -5.42 11.95
N ALA A 31 -17.98 -6.64 12.12
CA ALA A 31 -18.41 -7.52 13.22
C ALA A 31 -18.18 -6.89 14.60
N HIS A 32 -17.05 -6.20 14.77
CA HIS A 32 -16.74 -5.49 16.02
C HIS A 32 -17.72 -4.35 16.29
N ILE A 33 -17.95 -3.46 15.32
CA ILE A 33 -18.87 -2.32 15.52
C ILE A 33 -20.34 -2.76 15.65
N GLU A 34 -20.73 -3.88 15.03
CA GLU A 34 -22.07 -4.46 15.18
C GLU A 34 -22.33 -4.92 16.60
N SER A 35 -21.32 -5.51 17.26
CA SER A 35 -21.41 -5.81 18.69
C SER A 35 -21.61 -4.53 19.52
N LEU A 36 -20.90 -3.44 19.18
CA LEU A 36 -21.04 -2.15 19.87
C LEU A 36 -22.42 -1.52 19.65
N PHE A 37 -22.98 -1.64 18.45
CA PHE A 37 -24.34 -1.20 18.14
C PHE A 37 -25.38 -2.01 18.92
N ALA A 38 -25.21 -3.34 18.98
CA ALA A 38 -26.09 -4.22 19.74
C ALA A 38 -26.09 -3.89 21.24
N THR A 39 -24.91 -3.71 21.85
CA THR A 39 -24.79 -3.35 23.27
C THR A 39 -25.43 -2.00 23.60
N ARG A 40 -25.47 -1.07 22.63
CA ARG A 40 -26.02 0.28 22.80
C ARG A 40 -27.42 0.47 22.23
N ASN A 41 -28.06 -0.63 21.83
CA ASN A 41 -29.41 -0.64 21.25
C ASN A 41 -29.57 0.28 20.02
N ILE A 42 -28.50 0.42 19.22
CA ILE A 42 -28.50 1.17 17.97
C ILE A 42 -29.01 0.24 16.88
N SER A 43 -30.32 0.30 16.62
CA SER A 43 -30.99 -0.53 15.61
C SER A 43 -31.27 0.18 14.30
N ARG A 44 -31.34 1.53 14.31
CA ARG A 44 -31.67 2.33 13.13
C ARG A 44 -30.55 2.32 12.09
N GLN A 45 -30.87 1.94 10.85
CA GLN A 45 -29.93 1.90 9.72
C GLN A 45 -29.25 3.25 9.48
N GLU A 46 -30.01 4.34 9.50
CA GLU A 46 -29.51 5.70 9.29
C GLU A 46 -28.48 6.09 10.37
N THR A 47 -28.76 5.78 11.64
CA THR A 47 -27.83 6.04 12.73
C THR A 47 -26.53 5.25 12.57
N LYS A 48 -26.62 3.96 12.21
CA LYS A 48 -25.43 3.13 11.94
C LYS A 48 -24.63 3.66 10.74
N PHE A 49 -25.32 4.11 9.69
CA PHE A 49 -24.70 4.69 8.49
C PHE A 49 -23.87 5.94 8.83
N HIS A 50 -24.44 6.89 9.59
CA HIS A 50 -23.70 8.08 10.04
C HIS A 50 -22.50 7.72 10.92
N TYR A 51 -22.66 6.72 11.78
CA TYR A 51 -21.58 6.21 12.61
C TYR A 51 -20.43 5.64 11.79
N VAL A 52 -20.73 4.82 10.77
CA VAL A 52 -19.71 4.30 9.85
C VAL A 52 -18.97 5.44 9.16
N ILE A 53 -19.68 6.41 8.58
CA ILE A 53 -19.06 7.58 7.92
C ILE A 53 -18.12 8.33 8.87
N SER A 54 -18.52 8.52 10.12
CA SER A 54 -17.71 9.22 11.13
C SER A 54 -16.40 8.51 11.48
N ALA A 55 -16.31 7.20 11.23
CA ALA A 55 -15.14 6.38 11.50
C ALA A 55 -14.22 6.18 10.27
N LEU A 56 -14.65 6.60 9.08
CA LEU A 56 -13.87 6.48 7.85
C LEU A 56 -12.82 7.58 7.74
N GLN A 57 -11.63 7.20 7.30
CA GLN A 57 -10.60 8.15 6.87
C GLN A 57 -10.89 8.65 5.46
N PRO A 58 -10.32 9.79 5.03
CA PRO A 58 -10.54 10.35 3.70
C PRO A 58 -10.23 9.37 2.55
N SER A 59 -9.25 8.48 2.70
CA SER A 59 -8.91 7.44 1.73
C SER A 59 -10.09 6.47 1.51
N GLU A 60 -10.67 5.97 2.60
CA GLU A 60 -11.76 4.99 2.58
C GLU A 60 -13.08 5.63 2.16
N ALA A 61 -13.33 6.86 2.64
CA ALA A 61 -14.49 7.65 2.22
C ALA A 61 -14.45 7.92 0.70
N GLY A 62 -13.26 8.02 0.11
CA GLY A 62 -13.08 8.13 -1.35
C GLY A 62 -13.58 6.90 -2.11
N GLU A 63 -13.36 5.70 -1.58
CA GLU A 63 -13.77 4.43 -2.21
C GLU A 63 -15.30 4.27 -2.30
N VAL A 64 -16.04 4.81 -1.32
CA VAL A 64 -17.52 4.77 -1.24
C VAL A 64 -18.16 6.16 -1.39
N ARG A 65 -17.48 7.10 -2.04
CA ARG A 65 -17.91 8.50 -2.18
C ARG A 65 -19.33 8.63 -2.75
N ASP A 66 -19.66 7.86 -3.76
CA ASP A 66 -20.98 7.83 -4.40
C ASP A 66 -22.09 7.47 -3.41
N ILE A 67 -21.84 6.53 -2.49
CA ILE A 67 -22.80 6.09 -1.46
C ILE A 67 -22.94 7.14 -0.37
N ILE A 68 -21.84 7.81 -0.01
CA ILE A 68 -21.86 8.90 0.98
C ILE A 68 -22.60 10.12 0.43
N MET A 69 -22.36 10.48 -0.83
CA MET A 69 -23.00 11.64 -1.46
C MET A 69 -24.46 11.39 -1.85
N ASN A 70 -24.78 10.17 -2.24
CA ASN A 70 -26.14 9.74 -2.59
C ASN A 70 -26.51 8.51 -1.76
N PRO A 71 -26.93 8.70 -0.50
CA PRO A 71 -27.31 7.58 0.36
C PRO A 71 -28.55 6.87 -0.21
N PRO A 72 -28.54 5.53 -0.27
CA PRO A 72 -29.68 4.77 -0.77
C PRO A 72 -30.86 4.86 0.20
N ALA A 73 -32.08 4.91 -0.35
CA ALA A 73 -33.31 5.09 0.42
C ALA A 73 -33.71 3.87 1.28
N THR A 74 -33.21 2.69 0.93
CA THR A 74 -33.45 1.43 1.64
C THR A 74 -32.13 0.86 2.14
N ASP A 75 -32.08 0.53 3.43
CA ASP A 75 -30.96 -0.12 4.12
C ASP A 75 -29.58 0.49 3.86
N PRO A 76 -29.37 1.79 4.18
CA PRO A 76 -28.13 2.50 3.89
C PRO A 76 -26.89 1.90 4.55
N TYR A 77 -27.04 1.34 5.76
CA TYR A 77 -25.94 0.68 6.46
C TYR A 77 -25.53 -0.63 5.79
N ASP A 78 -26.47 -1.48 5.39
CA ASP A 78 -26.13 -2.75 4.75
C ASP A 78 -25.47 -2.51 3.39
N LYS A 79 -25.93 -1.48 2.66
CA LYS A 79 -25.34 -1.12 1.39
C LYS A 79 -23.94 -0.54 1.52
N ILE A 80 -23.70 0.38 2.47
CA ILE A 80 -22.33 0.89 2.70
C ILE A 80 -21.41 -0.21 3.22
N LYS A 81 -21.90 -1.14 4.06
CA LYS A 81 -21.12 -2.28 4.54
C LYS A 81 -20.66 -3.17 3.39
N GLU A 82 -21.59 -3.61 2.54
CA GLU A 82 -21.29 -4.47 1.39
C GLU A 82 -20.30 -3.80 0.43
N GLU A 83 -20.57 -2.55 0.05
CA GLU A 83 -19.75 -1.85 -0.93
C GLU A 83 -18.39 -1.42 -0.35
N LEU A 84 -18.31 -1.05 0.92
CA LEU A 84 -17.03 -0.73 1.55
C LEU A 84 -16.14 -1.97 1.62
N ILE A 85 -16.66 -3.12 2.07
CA ILE A 85 -15.89 -4.38 2.07
C ILE A 85 -15.44 -4.71 0.64
N LYS A 86 -16.36 -4.69 -0.32
CA LYS A 86 -16.08 -5.07 -1.71
C LYS A 86 -15.04 -4.15 -2.36
N ARG A 87 -15.18 -2.84 -2.22
CA ARG A 87 -14.30 -1.86 -2.87
C ARG A 87 -12.95 -1.77 -2.18
N THR A 88 -12.90 -1.82 -0.85
CA THR A 88 -11.63 -1.85 -0.12
C THR A 88 -10.83 -3.11 -0.47
N THR A 89 -11.46 -4.29 -0.50
CA THR A 89 -10.77 -5.54 -0.90
C THR A 89 -10.36 -5.52 -2.38
N ALA A 90 -11.19 -5.00 -3.29
CA ALA A 90 -10.83 -4.90 -4.69
C ALA A 90 -9.68 -3.91 -4.94
N SER A 91 -9.68 -2.77 -4.24
CA SER A 91 -8.62 -1.76 -4.29
C SER A 91 -7.32 -2.33 -3.74
N GLU A 92 -7.38 -3.08 -2.63
CA GLU A 92 -6.26 -3.83 -2.06
C GLU A 92 -5.72 -4.86 -3.05
N GLN A 93 -6.56 -5.70 -3.64
CA GLN A 93 -6.13 -6.71 -4.60
C GLN A 93 -5.47 -6.10 -5.83
N ARG A 94 -6.01 -4.99 -6.36
CA ARG A 94 -5.37 -4.26 -7.48
C ARG A 94 -4.01 -3.71 -7.07
N ARG A 95 -3.90 -3.16 -5.86
CA ARG A 95 -2.64 -2.63 -5.34
C ARG A 95 -1.60 -3.72 -5.12
N LEU A 96 -1.99 -4.89 -4.60
CA LEU A 96 -1.13 -6.06 -4.49
C LEU A 96 -0.71 -6.58 -5.87
N GLN A 97 -1.64 -6.65 -6.81
CA GLN A 97 -1.29 -7.00 -8.20
C GLN A 97 -0.34 -5.97 -8.81
N GLN A 98 -0.55 -4.67 -8.58
CA GLN A 98 0.37 -3.63 -9.03
C GLN A 98 1.75 -3.78 -8.39
N LEU A 99 1.84 -4.08 -7.10
CA LEU A 99 3.10 -4.39 -6.42
C LEU A 99 3.82 -5.59 -7.05
N LEU A 100 3.06 -6.61 -7.48
CA LEU A 100 3.59 -7.83 -8.10
C LEU A 100 3.88 -7.67 -9.60
N THR A 101 3.22 -6.77 -10.32
CA THR A 101 3.27 -6.68 -11.79
C THR A 101 3.97 -5.42 -12.30
N THR A 102 3.87 -4.30 -11.58
CA THR A 102 4.30 -2.97 -12.08
C THR A 102 5.77 -2.70 -11.78
N GLU A 103 6.37 -3.40 -10.83
CA GLU A 103 7.71 -3.05 -10.34
C GLU A 103 8.76 -4.13 -10.57
N GLU A 104 9.09 -4.28 -11.85
CA GLU A 104 10.38 -4.82 -12.26
C GLU A 104 11.48 -3.79 -11.98
N LEU A 105 12.64 -4.26 -11.50
CA LEU A 105 13.78 -3.40 -11.16
C LEU A 105 14.21 -2.54 -12.36
N GLY A 106 14.04 -3.05 -13.59
CA GLY A 106 14.33 -2.34 -14.84
C GLY A 106 15.71 -1.67 -14.79
N ASP A 107 15.73 -0.36 -15.08
CA ASP A 107 16.90 0.53 -14.94
C ASP A 107 16.90 1.32 -13.61
N ARG A 108 15.98 1.04 -12.68
CA ARG A 108 15.81 1.81 -11.44
C ARG A 108 16.73 1.30 -10.34
N LYS A 109 17.12 2.22 -9.45
CA LYS A 109 17.86 1.87 -8.24
C LYS A 109 16.97 1.06 -7.26
N PRO A 110 17.47 -0.01 -6.64
CA PRO A 110 16.78 -0.75 -5.59
C PRO A 110 16.16 0.13 -4.49
N SER A 111 16.81 1.22 -4.09
CA SER A 111 16.23 2.16 -3.11
C SER A 111 15.02 2.94 -3.63
N GLN A 112 14.95 3.21 -4.94
CA GLN A 112 13.79 3.84 -5.56
C GLN A 112 12.62 2.85 -5.66
N LEU A 113 12.92 1.58 -5.98
CA LEU A 113 11.94 0.49 -5.96
C LEU A 113 11.30 0.37 -4.57
N LEU A 114 12.10 0.29 -3.51
CA LEU A 114 11.54 0.17 -2.15
C LEU A 114 10.68 1.36 -1.74
N ARG A 115 11.09 2.58 -2.10
CA ARG A 115 10.27 3.77 -1.85
C ARG A 115 8.94 3.69 -2.59
N SER A 116 8.96 3.30 -3.85
CA SER A 116 7.76 3.19 -4.66
C SER A 116 6.82 2.07 -4.18
N MET A 117 7.37 0.91 -3.79
CA MET A 117 6.61 -0.14 -3.10
C MET A 117 5.94 0.39 -1.82
N ARG A 118 6.68 1.11 -0.96
CA ARG A 118 6.11 1.75 0.24
C ARG A 118 5.07 2.82 -0.08
N GLN A 119 5.27 3.61 -1.12
CA GLN A 119 4.30 4.61 -1.59
C GLN A 119 3.02 3.97 -2.11
N LEU A 120 3.14 2.85 -2.84
CA LEU A 120 1.99 2.05 -3.26
C LEU A 120 1.23 1.55 -2.03
N LEU A 121 1.91 1.04 -0.99
CA LEU A 121 1.25 0.60 0.24
C LEU A 121 0.65 1.74 1.08
N GLY A 122 1.19 2.96 1.00
CA GLY A 122 0.70 4.16 1.68
C GLY A 122 0.59 3.98 3.20
N ASP A 123 -0.47 4.51 3.80
CA ASP A 123 -0.74 4.41 5.24
C ASP A 123 -0.91 2.96 5.75
N ARG A 124 -1.03 2.00 4.82
CA ARG A 124 -1.16 0.57 5.13
C ARG A 124 0.18 -0.18 5.07
N ALA A 125 1.28 0.53 4.80
CA ALA A 125 2.63 -0.03 4.95
C ALA A 125 2.89 -0.51 6.39
N ALA A 126 2.29 0.15 7.40
CA ALA A 126 2.41 -0.25 8.79
C ALA A 126 1.67 -1.57 9.14
N SER A 127 0.64 -1.93 8.36
CA SER A 127 -0.08 -3.20 8.52
C SER A 127 0.45 -4.32 7.62
N PHE A 128 1.32 -3.99 6.68
CA PHE A 128 1.90 -4.98 5.78
C PHE A 128 3.10 -5.62 6.44
N ASP A 129 3.25 -6.93 6.25
CA ASP A 129 4.34 -7.68 6.88
C ASP A 129 5.68 -7.29 6.24
N ASP A 130 6.58 -6.74 7.06
CA ASP A 130 7.92 -6.33 6.65
C ASP A 130 8.71 -7.52 6.08
N THR A 131 8.42 -8.74 6.54
CA THR A 131 9.03 -9.97 6.01
C THR A 131 8.60 -10.25 4.57
N ILE A 132 7.31 -10.11 4.26
CA ILE A 132 6.77 -10.27 2.90
C ILE A 132 7.34 -9.18 1.98
N LEU A 133 7.40 -7.94 2.47
CA LEU A 133 7.96 -6.82 1.69
C LEU A 133 9.45 -7.04 1.40
N ARG A 134 10.19 -7.59 2.38
CA ARG A 134 11.59 -7.99 2.22
C ARG A 134 11.77 -9.10 1.21
N GLU A 135 10.96 -10.14 1.28
CA GLU A 135 11.02 -11.24 0.31
C GLU A 135 10.71 -10.76 -1.11
N LEU A 136 9.66 -9.95 -1.27
CA LEU A 136 9.31 -9.35 -2.56
C LEU A 136 10.44 -8.48 -3.09
N PHE A 137 11.07 -7.65 -2.24
CA PHE A 137 12.22 -6.83 -2.62
C PHE A 137 13.39 -7.70 -3.09
N LEU A 138 13.78 -8.72 -2.33
CA LEU A 138 14.88 -9.62 -2.67
C LEU A 138 14.62 -10.43 -3.95
N GLN A 139 13.37 -10.84 -4.19
CA GLN A 139 12.98 -11.51 -5.43
C GLN A 139 13.20 -10.62 -6.67
N ARG A 140 13.07 -9.30 -6.53
CA ARG A 140 13.24 -8.33 -7.62
C ARG A 140 14.69 -7.92 -7.85
N ILE A 141 15.59 -8.20 -6.92
CA ILE A 141 17.02 -7.90 -7.08
C ILE A 141 17.71 -8.97 -7.93
N PRO A 142 18.60 -8.58 -8.86
CA PRO A 142 19.37 -9.53 -9.66
C PRO A 142 20.21 -10.46 -8.78
N SER A 143 20.44 -11.70 -9.23
CA SER A 143 21.03 -12.77 -8.42
C SER A 143 22.41 -12.43 -7.82
N ASN A 144 23.22 -11.65 -8.54
CA ASN A 144 24.53 -11.16 -8.08
C ASN A 144 24.43 -10.29 -6.83
N ALA A 145 23.48 -9.35 -6.77
CA ALA A 145 23.25 -8.53 -5.59
C ALA A 145 22.48 -9.29 -4.50
N ARG A 146 21.55 -10.16 -4.89
CA ARG A 146 20.75 -10.96 -3.94
C ARG A 146 21.60 -11.89 -3.07
N MET A 147 22.63 -12.53 -3.62
CA MET A 147 23.50 -13.42 -2.82
C MET A 147 24.25 -12.67 -1.70
N ILE A 148 24.69 -11.44 -1.99
CA ILE A 148 25.41 -10.59 -1.03
C ILE A 148 24.44 -10.04 0.03
N LEU A 149 23.23 -9.69 -0.40
CA LEU A 149 22.17 -9.21 0.50
C LEU A 149 21.59 -10.34 1.38
N ALA A 150 21.57 -11.57 0.88
CA ALA A 150 21.15 -12.74 1.66
C ALA A 150 22.09 -13.01 2.86
N THR A 151 23.36 -12.58 2.78
CA THR A 151 24.31 -12.66 3.89
C THR A 151 24.10 -11.59 4.96
N SER A 152 23.29 -10.56 4.67
CA SER A 152 22.95 -9.44 5.58
C SER A 152 21.49 -9.52 6.04
N SER A 153 21.08 -10.71 6.52
CA SER A 153 19.72 -11.03 6.98
C SER A 153 19.19 -10.15 8.12
N ASP A 154 20.07 -9.57 8.94
CA ASP A 154 19.68 -8.83 10.15
C ASP A 154 19.57 -7.31 9.94
N SER A 155 19.82 -6.83 8.72
CA SER A 155 19.78 -5.39 8.40
C SER A 155 18.37 -4.92 8.05
N SER A 156 18.03 -3.67 8.39
CA SER A 156 16.77 -3.05 8.00
C SER A 156 16.60 -2.99 6.47
N LEU A 157 15.35 -2.99 6.00
CA LEU A 157 15.05 -2.92 4.57
C LEU A 157 15.67 -1.70 3.88
N ASP A 158 15.73 -0.56 4.56
CA ASP A 158 16.38 0.65 4.04
C ASP A 158 17.89 0.46 3.86
N CYS A 159 18.56 -0.18 4.82
CA CYS A 159 19.99 -0.46 4.74
C CYS A 159 20.30 -1.47 3.61
N LEU A 160 19.46 -2.50 3.45
CA LEU A 160 19.54 -3.41 2.31
C LEU A 160 19.38 -2.70 0.98
N ALA A 161 18.47 -1.72 0.90
CA ALA A 161 18.25 -0.92 -0.30
C ALA A 161 19.51 -0.16 -0.72
N GLU A 162 20.14 0.51 0.24
CA GLU A 162 21.37 1.27 0.01
C GLU A 162 22.56 0.36 -0.35
N LEU A 163 22.64 -0.83 0.26
CA LEU A 163 23.64 -1.83 -0.10
C LEU A 163 23.41 -2.36 -1.51
N ALA A 164 22.16 -2.64 -1.87
CA ALA A 164 21.80 -3.09 -3.21
C ALA A 164 22.15 -2.03 -4.28
N ASP A 165 21.91 -0.75 -4.00
CA ASP A 165 22.33 0.36 -4.87
C ASP A 165 23.84 0.36 -5.09
N LYS A 166 24.65 0.20 -4.03
CA LYS A 166 26.11 0.16 -4.13
C LYS A 166 26.59 -1.05 -4.93
N ILE A 167 26.00 -2.22 -4.73
CA ILE A 167 26.37 -3.43 -5.46
C ILE A 167 26.08 -3.27 -6.96
N LEU A 168 24.92 -2.69 -7.31
CA LEU A 168 24.56 -2.48 -8.71
C LEU A 168 25.38 -1.35 -9.37
N ASP A 169 25.73 -0.29 -8.64
CA ASP A 169 26.64 0.76 -9.13
C ASP A 169 28.06 0.19 -9.40
N ILE A 170 28.53 -0.79 -8.60
CA ILE A 170 29.82 -1.47 -8.81
C ILE A 170 29.74 -2.50 -9.97
N ALA A 171 28.57 -3.10 -10.18
CA ALA A 171 28.35 -4.12 -11.20
C ALA A 171 28.11 -3.57 -12.63
N VAL A 172 28.26 -2.25 -12.85
CA VAL A 172 28.39 -1.69 -14.20
C VAL A 172 29.89 -1.72 -14.58
N PRO A 173 30.41 -2.78 -15.23
CA PRO A 173 31.65 -2.61 -15.95
C PRO A 173 31.33 -1.66 -17.11
N SER A 174 31.81 -0.42 -17.01
CA SER A 174 32.10 0.39 -18.18
C SER A 174 33.11 -0.39 -19.02
N VAL A 175 32.63 -1.31 -19.86
CA VAL A 175 33.42 -1.85 -20.95
C VAL A 175 33.40 -0.77 -22.01
N ALA A 176 34.28 0.21 -21.85
CA ALA A 176 34.71 1.05 -22.96
C ALA A 176 35.17 0.09 -24.06
N THR A 177 34.38 0.00 -25.13
CA THR A 177 34.73 -0.76 -26.32
C THR A 177 35.98 -0.12 -26.91
N THR A 178 37.14 -0.68 -26.61
CA THR A 178 38.39 -0.32 -27.27
C THR A 178 38.25 -0.73 -28.72
N ALA A 179 37.98 0.23 -29.61
CA ALA A 179 38.03 0.02 -31.05
C ALA A 179 39.44 -0.47 -31.41
N LEU A 180 39.55 -1.75 -31.77
CA LEU A 180 40.76 -2.35 -32.30
C LEU A 180 41.04 -1.73 -33.67
N VAL A 181 41.97 -0.78 -33.73
CA VAL A 181 42.59 -0.36 -34.99
C VAL A 181 43.43 -1.52 -35.53
N PRO A 182 43.17 -2.01 -36.76
CA PRO A 182 43.96 -3.09 -37.34
C PRO A 182 45.37 -2.60 -37.67
N VAL A 183 46.36 -3.36 -37.21
CA VAL A 183 47.78 -3.18 -37.47
C VAL A 183 48.04 -3.27 -38.99
N SER A 184 48.61 -2.23 -39.58
CA SER A 184 49.17 -2.29 -40.94
C SER A 184 50.67 -2.54 -40.84
N THR A 185 51.04 -3.81 -40.92
CA THR A 185 52.41 -4.24 -41.17
C THR A 185 52.67 -4.16 -42.68
N ARG A 186 53.47 -3.19 -43.12
CA ARG A 186 54.31 -3.35 -44.33
C ARG A 186 55.73 -2.92 -44.01
N THR A 187 56.45 -3.87 -43.43
CA THR A 187 57.90 -3.95 -43.53
C THR A 187 58.23 -4.46 -44.93
N SER A 188 58.99 -3.72 -45.71
CA SER A 188 59.81 -4.28 -46.79
C SER A 188 61.07 -3.44 -46.90
N GLU A 189 62.17 -4.15 -46.74
CA GLU A 189 63.53 -3.71 -46.49
C GLU A 189 64.15 -2.84 -47.59
N VAL A 190 65.07 -2.00 -47.13
CA VAL A 190 66.17 -1.44 -47.88
C VAL A 190 67.25 -2.53 -48.01
N GLN A 191 67.81 -2.81 -49.20
CA GLN A 191 69.27 -2.72 -49.49
C GLN A 191 69.68 -3.30 -50.88
N GLN A 192 70.28 -2.44 -51.70
CA GLN A 192 71.45 -2.59 -52.61
C GLN A 192 71.59 -3.77 -53.59
N LEU A 193 71.73 -3.43 -54.88
CA LEU A 193 73.01 -3.45 -55.61
C LEU A 193 73.05 -2.27 -56.60
#